data_AF-A0AA91GQA5-F1
#
_entry.id   AF-A0AA91GQA5-F1
#
_cell.length_a   1.000
_cell.length_b   1.000
_cell.length_c   1.000
_cell.angle_alpha   90.00
_cell.angle_beta   90.00
_cell.angle_gamma   90.00
#
_symmetry.space_group_name_H-M   'P 1'
#
loop_
_entity.id
_entity.type
_entity.pdbx_description
1 polymer ?
#
loop_
_entity_poly.entity_id
_entity_poly.type
_entity_poly.pdbx_seq_one_letter_code
_entity_poly.pdbx_strand_id
1 'polypeptide(L)'
;MSIIQHLTSRKRQLYGVAFVISVIATLLISLFATPSPSQTPTRDKFLWPFASTSPWNMPIGSKARYIPANIGKAGYAGADREYFFKLKDGDPLRPVYAPGTWGEGRCTGKKYLDTKLPIPDDLIVPDATSKPYSTPNNASAFLMPNGRTLVQLEPLARCQKGGSIYGWRFPDVDIYGDGIGGAHFGSGLSSIGGSIRKGELTSNQPIRHALKVVIWGKKYLYYSASNPGYRWPADRADGNAAKQYHGKNPSLVQGTLLAIPPNVTEKNLNLQTPAAKKLFRALQDYGAYVVDDAGWDAHYFAVEKGATQEFRNTFGYDFEGSSGPFYEDFMKLFQALSIVDNNRPKSIGGGGTLRVALAPPIGN
;
A
#
# COMPACT_ATOMS: atom_id res chain seq x y z
N MET A 1 5.91 -79.13 -19.18
CA MET A 1 5.29 -78.62 -17.95
C MET A 1 4.44 -77.42 -18.31
N SER A 2 3.14 -77.64 -18.53
CA SER A 2 2.14 -76.58 -18.73
C SER A 2 1.03 -76.86 -17.72
N ILE A 3 0.81 -75.94 -16.78
CA ILE A 3 -0.37 -75.94 -15.92
C ILE A 3 -1.03 -74.59 -16.12
N ILE A 4 -1.75 -74.45 -17.23
CA ILE A 4 -2.79 -73.44 -17.36
C ILE A 4 -4.07 -74.11 -16.86
N GLN A 5 -4.40 -73.91 -15.59
CA GLN A 5 -5.71 -74.26 -15.07
C GLN A 5 -6.74 -73.31 -15.70
N HIS A 6 -7.58 -73.84 -16.60
CA HIS A 6 -8.77 -73.15 -17.07
C HIS A 6 -9.73 -72.94 -15.89
N LEU A 7 -9.80 -71.70 -15.40
CA LEU A 7 -10.85 -71.27 -14.49
C LEU A 7 -12.21 -71.51 -15.17
N THR A 8 -13.04 -72.34 -14.54
CA THR A 8 -14.41 -72.63 -14.98
C THR A 8 -15.23 -71.33 -15.06
N SER A 9 -16.15 -71.26 -16.02
CA SER A 9 -17.00 -70.09 -16.35
C SER A 9 -17.53 -69.33 -15.11
N ARG A 10 -17.94 -70.08 -14.07
CA ARG A 10 -18.43 -69.55 -12.79
C ARG A 10 -17.39 -68.75 -12.00
N LYS A 11 -16.13 -69.18 -11.96
CA LYS A 11 -15.05 -68.45 -11.25
C LYS A 11 -14.71 -67.13 -11.95
N ARG A 12 -14.68 -67.11 -13.29
CA ARG A 12 -14.49 -65.87 -14.07
C ARG A 12 -15.62 -64.86 -13.84
N GLN A 13 -16.86 -65.33 -13.75
CA GLN A 13 -18.01 -64.47 -13.41
C GLN A 13 -17.89 -63.90 -11.99
N LEU A 14 -17.47 -64.69 -11.00
CA LEU A 14 -17.25 -64.22 -9.62
C LEU A 14 -16.15 -63.15 -9.52
N TYR A 15 -15.02 -63.33 -10.22
CA TYR A 15 -13.96 -62.31 -10.26
C TYR A 15 -14.38 -61.04 -11.00
N GLY A 16 -15.16 -61.16 -12.08
CA GLY A 16 -15.73 -60.02 -12.80
C GLY A 16 -16.71 -59.22 -11.93
N VAL A 17 -17.60 -59.91 -11.20
CA VAL A 17 -18.54 -59.27 -10.27
C VAL A 17 -17.81 -58.60 -9.12
N ALA A 18 -16.79 -59.23 -8.53
CA ALA A 18 -15.98 -58.62 -7.47
C ALA A 18 -15.22 -57.38 -7.94
N PHE A 19 -14.67 -57.39 -9.16
CA PHE A 19 -14.01 -56.24 -9.76
C PHE A 19 -14.99 -55.08 -10.00
N VAL A 20 -16.17 -55.36 -10.56
CA VAL A 20 -17.22 -54.35 -10.79
C VAL A 20 -17.73 -53.76 -9.47
N ILE A 21 -17.94 -54.58 -8.43
CA ILE A 21 -18.31 -54.10 -7.09
C ILE A 21 -17.22 -53.19 -6.50
N SER A 22 -15.94 -53.53 -6.67
CA SER A 22 -14.83 -52.72 -6.16
C SER A 22 -14.75 -51.35 -6.87
N VAL A 23 -14.92 -51.32 -8.20
CA VAL A 23 -14.95 -50.08 -9.00
C VAL A 23 -16.16 -49.23 -8.64
N ILE A 24 -17.35 -49.83 -8.48
CA ILE A 24 -18.56 -49.12 -8.03
C ILE A 24 -18.37 -48.58 -6.61
N ALA A 25 -17.75 -49.33 -5.71
CA ALA A 25 -17.46 -48.87 -4.35
C ALA A 25 -16.49 -47.68 -4.35
N THR A 26 -15.46 -47.68 -5.20
CA THR A 26 -14.52 -46.54 -5.29
C THR A 26 -15.18 -45.29 -5.90
N LEU A 27 -16.04 -45.48 -6.90
CA LEU A 27 -16.87 -44.40 -7.47
C LEU A 27 -17.87 -43.84 -6.45
N LEU A 28 -18.50 -44.68 -5.64
CA LEU A 28 -19.42 -44.24 -4.58
C LEU A 28 -18.66 -43.51 -3.46
N ILE A 29 -17.48 -43.98 -3.05
CA ILE A 29 -16.67 -43.30 -2.02
C ILE A 29 -16.19 -41.92 -2.51
N SER A 30 -15.92 -41.75 -3.80
CA SER A 30 -15.58 -40.44 -4.38
C SER A 30 -16.79 -39.53 -4.62
N LEU A 31 -18.00 -40.10 -4.77
CA LEU A 31 -19.27 -39.36 -4.80
C LEU A 31 -19.71 -38.85 -3.42
N PHE A 32 -19.23 -39.46 -2.32
CA PHE A 32 -19.53 -39.04 -0.94
C PHE A 32 -18.37 -38.34 -0.22
N ALA A 33 -17.23 -38.12 -0.89
CA ALA A 33 -16.19 -37.25 -0.39
C ALA A 33 -16.68 -35.80 -0.50
N THR A 34 -17.35 -35.32 0.55
CA THR A 34 -17.66 -33.89 0.69
C THR A 34 -16.34 -33.13 0.59
N PRO A 35 -16.18 -32.20 -0.39
CA PRO A 35 -14.98 -31.39 -0.42
C PRO A 35 -14.88 -30.68 0.93
N SER A 36 -13.77 -30.89 1.64
CA SER A 36 -13.46 -30.09 2.83
C SER A 36 -13.67 -28.62 2.45
N PRO A 37 -14.41 -27.82 3.23
CA PRO A 37 -14.62 -26.43 2.91
C PRO A 37 -13.25 -25.80 2.72
N SER A 38 -12.96 -25.35 1.48
CA SER A 38 -11.74 -24.61 1.18
C SER A 38 -11.71 -23.45 2.16
N GLN A 39 -10.71 -23.44 3.05
CA GLN A 39 -10.59 -22.39 4.06
C GLN A 39 -10.62 -21.06 3.33
N THR A 40 -11.58 -20.20 3.68
CA THR A 40 -11.68 -18.88 3.06
C THR A 40 -10.33 -18.18 3.23
N PRO A 41 -9.66 -17.77 2.14
CA PRO A 41 -8.38 -17.08 2.26
C PRO A 41 -8.55 -15.87 3.17
N THR A 42 -7.61 -15.68 4.08
CA THR A 42 -7.56 -14.52 4.97
C THR A 42 -6.28 -13.72 4.74
N ARG A 43 -6.22 -12.51 5.30
CA ARG A 43 -5.02 -11.66 5.28
C ARG A 43 -4.58 -11.21 6.66
N ASP A 44 -3.30 -10.86 6.78
CA ASP A 44 -2.73 -10.24 7.97
C ASP A 44 -3.11 -8.75 8.03
N LYS A 45 -3.72 -8.31 9.14
CA LYS A 45 -4.23 -6.94 9.32
C LYS A 45 -3.17 -5.85 9.34
N PHE A 46 -1.91 -6.19 9.57
CA PHE A 46 -0.84 -5.19 9.62
C PHE A 46 -0.10 -5.08 8.30
N LEU A 47 0.04 -6.19 7.58
CA LEU A 47 0.61 -6.20 6.23
C LEU A 47 -0.39 -5.66 5.21
N TRP A 48 -1.68 -5.94 5.41
CA TRP A 48 -2.77 -5.47 4.57
C TRP A 48 -3.90 -4.99 5.49
N PRO A 49 -3.86 -3.74 5.97
CA PRO A 49 -4.82 -3.20 6.94
C PRO A 49 -6.17 -2.82 6.33
N PHE A 50 -7.10 -2.47 7.22
CA PHE A 50 -8.42 -1.86 6.95
C PHE A 50 -9.44 -2.76 6.28
N ALA A 51 -10.71 -2.36 6.31
CA ALA A 51 -11.82 -3.06 5.68
C ALA A 51 -11.56 -3.30 4.19
N SER A 52 -12.14 -4.37 3.62
CA SER A 52 -12.03 -4.62 2.18
C SER A 52 -12.67 -3.52 1.32
N THR A 53 -13.56 -2.73 1.90
CA THR A 53 -14.20 -1.56 1.28
C THR A 53 -13.47 -0.24 1.56
N SER A 54 -12.32 -0.27 2.25
CA SER A 54 -11.44 0.89 2.40
C SER A 54 -11.01 1.43 1.03
N PRO A 55 -10.78 2.75 0.86
CA PRO A 55 -10.15 3.27 -0.35
C PRO A 55 -8.79 2.64 -0.65
N TRP A 56 -8.08 2.16 0.36
CA TRP A 56 -6.81 1.46 0.16
C TRP A 56 -6.99 0.05 -0.44
N ASN A 57 -8.15 -0.58 -0.24
CA ASN A 57 -8.39 -1.97 -0.64
C ASN A 57 -9.39 -2.11 -1.79
N MET A 58 -9.97 -1.00 -2.24
CA MET A 58 -10.99 -1.00 -3.27
C MET A 58 -10.37 -1.04 -4.68
N PRO A 59 -10.69 -2.06 -5.49
CA PRO A 59 -10.30 -2.08 -6.89
C PRO A 59 -10.98 -1.00 -7.72
N ILE A 60 -10.33 -0.59 -8.80
CA ILE A 60 -10.94 0.20 -9.87
C ILE A 60 -12.12 -0.58 -10.45
N GLY A 61 -13.21 0.13 -10.74
CA GLY A 61 -14.42 -0.43 -11.32
C GLY A 61 -14.59 -0.09 -12.81
N SER A 62 -15.39 -0.87 -13.52
CA SER A 62 -15.62 -0.73 -14.96
C SER A 62 -16.31 0.57 -15.38
N LYS A 63 -16.90 1.31 -14.43
CA LYS A 63 -17.51 2.64 -14.65
C LYS A 63 -16.61 3.79 -14.22
N ALA A 64 -15.33 3.54 -13.93
CA ALA A 64 -14.35 4.59 -13.69
C ALA A 64 -14.27 5.55 -14.88
N ARG A 65 -14.40 6.85 -14.60
CA ARG A 65 -14.29 7.92 -15.61
C ARG A 65 -12.91 8.53 -15.53
N TYR A 66 -12.14 8.35 -16.59
CA TYR A 66 -10.77 8.86 -16.66
C TYR A 66 -10.74 10.23 -17.32
N ILE A 67 -10.02 11.17 -16.71
CA ILE A 67 -9.63 12.44 -17.33
C ILE A 67 -8.11 12.60 -17.26
N PRO A 68 -7.49 13.36 -18.18
CA PRO A 68 -6.04 13.49 -18.21
C PRO A 68 -5.47 14.10 -16.91
N ALA A 69 -4.48 13.45 -16.31
CA ALA A 69 -3.68 14.04 -15.23
C ALA A 69 -2.56 14.94 -15.79
N ASN A 70 -2.07 14.63 -17.00
CA ASN A 70 -0.96 15.33 -17.67
C ASN A 70 0.31 15.43 -16.80
N ILE A 71 0.59 14.38 -16.03
CA ILE A 71 1.82 14.29 -15.25
C ILE A 71 2.97 14.01 -16.21
N GLY A 72 3.97 14.88 -16.21
CA GLY A 72 5.17 14.73 -17.03
C GLY A 72 6.25 13.92 -16.34
N LYS A 73 7.35 13.66 -17.05
CA LYS A 73 8.60 13.17 -16.45
C LYS A 73 9.10 14.18 -15.40
N ALA A 74 9.63 13.67 -14.30
CA ALA A 74 10.28 14.44 -13.24
C ALA A 74 11.78 14.13 -13.22
N GLY A 75 12.59 15.05 -12.71
CA GLY A 75 14.04 14.90 -12.58
C GLY A 75 14.48 13.80 -11.62
N TYR A 76 13.60 13.32 -10.73
CA TYR A 76 13.93 12.31 -9.72
C TYR A 76 12.79 11.33 -9.45
N ALA A 77 13.13 10.05 -9.34
CA ALA A 77 12.28 9.02 -8.76
C ALA A 77 12.69 8.81 -7.30
N GLY A 78 11.75 8.91 -6.36
CA GLY A 78 12.03 8.83 -4.94
C GLY A 78 11.14 7.85 -4.18
N ALA A 79 11.54 7.58 -2.94
CA ALA A 79 10.74 6.84 -1.97
C ALA A 79 10.39 7.74 -0.78
N ASP A 80 9.10 7.97 -0.58
CA ASP A 80 8.63 8.56 0.68
C ASP A 80 8.57 7.46 1.73
N ARG A 81 9.51 7.49 2.69
CA ARG A 81 9.78 6.37 3.58
C ARG A 81 8.95 6.48 4.85
N GLU A 82 8.25 5.40 5.17
CA GLU A 82 7.31 5.35 6.27
C GLU A 82 7.64 4.24 7.27
N TYR A 83 7.25 4.44 8.52
CA TYR A 83 7.70 3.62 9.64
C TYR A 83 6.54 2.88 10.29
N PHE A 84 6.59 1.56 10.29
CA PHE A 84 5.51 0.72 10.79
C PHE A 84 6.00 -0.24 11.87
N PHE A 85 5.31 -0.24 13.01
CA PHE A 85 5.69 -1.08 14.15
C PHE A 85 4.48 -1.83 14.72
N LYS A 86 4.62 -3.14 14.94
CA LYS A 86 3.75 -3.92 15.83
C LYS A 86 4.34 -3.80 17.24
N LEU A 87 3.67 -3.08 18.12
CA LEU A 87 4.13 -2.90 19.49
C LEU A 87 3.75 -4.09 20.36
N LYS A 88 4.58 -4.38 21.37
CA LYS A 88 4.39 -5.53 22.26
C LYS A 88 4.04 -5.07 23.66
N ASP A 89 3.24 -5.89 24.34
CA ASP A 89 3.12 -5.77 25.78
C ASP A 89 4.47 -6.04 26.44
N GLY A 90 4.83 -5.20 27.41
CA GLY A 90 6.09 -5.30 28.14
C GLY A 90 7.23 -4.41 27.62
N ASP A 91 7.11 -3.84 26.41
CA ASP A 91 8.05 -2.79 25.98
C ASP A 91 7.89 -1.54 26.88
N PRO A 92 8.97 -0.82 27.20
CA PRO A 92 8.90 0.31 28.10
C PRO A 92 8.04 1.44 27.52
N LEU A 93 7.20 2.04 28.36
CA LEU A 93 6.35 3.16 27.96
C LEU A 93 7.20 4.43 27.77
N ARG A 94 7.36 4.83 26.51
CA ARG A 94 8.10 6.03 26.12
C ARG A 94 7.13 7.19 25.88
N PRO A 95 7.35 8.37 26.50
CA PRO A 95 6.51 9.53 26.30
C PRO A 95 6.61 10.04 24.85
N VAL A 96 5.49 10.55 24.34
CA VAL A 96 5.42 11.16 23.01
C VAL A 96 5.36 12.67 23.15
N TYR A 97 6.20 13.36 22.39
CA TYR A 97 6.28 14.82 22.33
C TYR A 97 5.96 15.31 20.91
N ALA A 98 5.41 16.51 20.79
CA ALA A 98 5.43 17.22 19.51
C ALA A 98 6.89 17.44 19.09
N PRO A 99 7.21 17.33 17.79
CA PRO A 99 8.56 17.59 17.32
C PRO A 99 8.91 19.07 17.52
N GLY A 100 10.19 19.37 17.71
CA GLY A 100 10.67 20.76 17.84
C GLY A 100 10.51 21.56 16.55
N THR A 101 10.64 20.88 15.40
CA THR A 101 10.57 21.43 14.05
C THR A 101 10.04 20.36 13.09
N TRP A 102 9.67 20.74 11.86
CA TRP A 102 9.46 19.78 10.77
C TRP A 102 10.78 19.21 10.23
N GLY A 103 11.80 20.08 10.08
CA GLY A 103 13.13 19.74 9.59
C GLY A 103 14.06 19.26 10.70
N GLU A 104 15.35 19.60 10.62
CA GLU A 104 16.33 19.26 11.65
C GLU A 104 15.93 19.80 13.03
N GLY A 105 16.13 18.98 14.08
CA GLY A 105 15.78 19.31 15.45
C GLY A 105 14.43 18.76 15.92
N ARG A 106 13.88 17.72 15.27
CA ARG A 106 12.61 17.08 15.68
C ARG A 106 12.68 16.62 17.13
N CYS A 107 13.81 16.07 17.55
CA CYS A 107 14.03 15.54 18.90
C CYS A 107 14.24 16.59 20.00
N THR A 108 14.13 17.88 19.67
CA THR A 108 14.27 18.98 20.66
C THR A 108 12.92 19.45 21.23
N GLY A 109 11.82 18.87 20.74
CA GLY A 109 10.47 19.24 21.14
C GLY A 109 10.21 19.03 22.63
N LYS A 110 9.52 19.97 23.26
CA LYS A 110 9.25 19.95 24.72
C LYS A 110 7.78 19.76 25.08
N LYS A 111 6.88 19.85 24.09
CA LYS A 111 5.44 19.72 24.32
C LYS A 111 5.05 18.25 24.41
N TYR A 112 4.81 17.76 25.62
CA TYR A 112 4.24 16.43 25.85
C TYR A 112 2.84 16.35 25.23
N LEU A 113 2.51 15.23 24.58
CA LEU A 113 1.22 15.00 23.92
C LEU A 113 0.27 14.15 24.76
N ASP A 114 0.46 14.15 26.09
CA ASP A 114 -0.38 13.44 27.06
C ASP A 114 -0.56 11.95 26.74
N THR A 115 0.48 11.33 26.17
CA THR A 115 0.47 9.91 25.79
C THR A 115 1.84 9.26 25.85
N LYS A 116 1.83 7.94 26.01
CA LYS A 116 3.03 7.09 25.98
C LYS A 116 2.77 5.88 25.09
N LEU A 117 3.81 5.40 24.41
CA LEU A 117 3.75 4.19 23.59
C LEU A 117 4.73 3.13 24.14
N PRO A 118 4.37 1.83 24.14
CA PRO A 118 5.26 0.75 24.53
C PRO A 118 6.29 0.52 23.42
N ILE A 119 7.50 1.07 23.58
CA ILE A 119 8.48 1.20 22.51
C ILE A 119 9.79 0.56 22.95
N PRO A 120 10.35 -0.40 22.20
CA PRO A 120 11.59 -1.07 22.57
C PRO A 120 12.75 -0.09 22.55
N ASP A 121 13.69 -0.22 23.50
CA ASP A 121 14.71 0.82 23.74
C ASP A 121 15.69 1.06 22.61
N ASP A 122 15.94 0.02 21.83
CA ASP A 122 16.84 0.00 20.69
C ASP A 122 16.23 0.64 19.42
N LEU A 123 14.92 0.90 19.39
CA LEU A 123 14.32 1.60 18.25
C LEU A 123 14.89 3.00 18.10
N ILE A 124 15.69 3.24 17.06
CA ILE A 124 16.18 4.57 16.70
C ILE A 124 15.55 4.98 15.37
N VAL A 125 15.03 6.21 15.36
CA VAL A 125 14.62 6.90 14.13
C VAL A 125 15.41 8.21 14.08
N PRO A 126 16.41 8.32 13.18
CA PRO A 126 17.25 9.51 13.11
C PRO A 126 16.44 10.80 12.97
N ASP A 127 17.01 11.90 13.46
CA ASP A 127 16.47 13.23 13.16
C ASP A 127 16.57 13.52 11.65
N ALA A 128 15.80 14.51 11.20
CA ALA A 128 16.08 15.15 9.93
C ALA A 128 17.40 15.94 10.03
N THR A 129 18.06 16.16 8.89
CA THR A 129 19.35 16.84 8.81
C THR A 129 19.31 17.92 7.74
N SER A 130 19.90 19.08 8.00
CA SER A 130 20.06 20.11 6.96
C SER A 130 21.27 19.85 6.07
N LYS A 131 22.29 19.14 6.57
CA LYS A 131 23.52 18.78 5.84
C LYS A 131 24.02 17.38 6.25
N PRO A 132 24.08 16.39 5.34
CA PRO A 132 23.38 16.40 4.03
C PRO A 132 21.88 16.63 4.22
N TYR A 133 21.22 17.22 3.22
CA TYR A 133 19.80 17.53 3.35
C TYR A 133 18.96 16.25 3.34
N SER A 134 18.20 16.03 4.42
CA SER A 134 17.29 14.91 4.59
C SER A 134 16.17 15.31 5.54
N THR A 135 15.03 15.69 4.99
CA THR A 135 13.83 16.08 5.74
C THR A 135 12.63 15.20 5.39
N PRO A 136 12.78 13.86 5.43
CA PRO A 136 11.71 12.94 5.03
C PRO A 136 10.49 13.13 5.92
N ASN A 137 9.30 12.92 5.36
CA ASN A 137 8.04 13.02 6.09
C ASN A 137 8.03 12.08 7.30
N ASN A 138 8.53 10.85 7.14
CA ASN A 138 8.55 9.84 8.20
C ASN A 138 7.16 9.62 8.81
N ALA A 139 6.11 9.61 7.98
CA ALA A 139 4.79 9.17 8.42
C ALA A 139 4.90 7.77 9.04
N SER A 140 4.19 7.55 10.13
CA SER A 140 4.36 6.33 10.90
C SER A 140 3.07 5.81 11.50
N ALA A 141 2.99 4.50 11.67
CA ALA A 141 1.88 3.82 12.30
C ALA A 141 2.36 2.76 13.28
N PHE A 142 1.76 2.76 14.46
CA PHE A 142 2.04 1.86 15.57
C PHE A 142 0.78 1.05 15.85
N LEU A 143 0.81 -0.25 15.54
CA LEU A 143 -0.23 -1.17 15.97
C LEU A 143 -0.01 -1.47 17.45
N MET A 144 -0.93 -1.03 18.28
CA MET A 144 -0.88 -1.20 19.73
C MET A 144 -1.02 -2.69 20.11
N PRO A 145 -0.55 -3.10 21.30
CA PRO A 145 -0.59 -4.50 21.73
C PRO A 145 -1.98 -5.12 21.78
N ASN A 146 -3.04 -4.31 21.92
CA ASN A 146 -4.43 -4.75 21.80
C ASN A 146 -4.80 -5.29 20.41
N GLY A 147 -3.90 -5.22 19.43
CA GLY A 147 -4.04 -5.76 18.09
C GLY A 147 -5.07 -5.03 17.23
N ARG A 148 -5.54 -3.85 17.66
CA ARG A 148 -6.64 -3.12 17.02
C ARG A 148 -6.35 -1.65 16.79
N THR A 149 -5.79 -0.96 17.79
CA THR A 149 -5.57 0.48 17.72
C THR A 149 -4.32 0.80 16.92
N LEU A 150 -4.44 1.67 15.93
CA LEU A 150 -3.35 2.32 15.24
C LEU A 150 -3.14 3.73 15.81
N VAL A 151 -1.96 3.98 16.36
CA VAL A 151 -1.48 5.33 16.65
C VAL A 151 -0.64 5.78 15.46
N GLN A 152 -0.90 6.98 14.95
CA GLN A 152 -0.21 7.51 13.77
C GLN A 152 0.51 8.81 14.12
N LEU A 153 1.80 8.91 13.75
CA LEU A 153 2.63 10.09 14.01
C LEU A 153 3.35 10.56 12.75
N GLU A 154 3.54 11.88 12.65
CA GLU A 154 4.41 12.50 11.65
C GLU A 154 4.91 13.88 12.12
N PRO A 155 6.15 14.28 11.78
CA PRO A 155 7.23 13.41 11.36
C PRO A 155 7.72 12.57 12.54
N LEU A 156 7.98 11.28 12.31
CA LEU A 156 8.58 10.43 13.34
C LEU A 156 10.07 10.72 13.52
N ALA A 157 10.49 10.91 14.78
CA ALA A 157 11.88 10.85 15.20
C ALA A 157 12.04 10.23 16.59
N ARG A 158 13.19 9.59 16.83
CA ARG A 158 13.66 9.07 18.11
C ARG A 158 15.19 8.97 18.08
N CYS A 159 15.85 10.01 18.58
CA CYS A 159 17.28 10.18 18.40
C CYS A 159 18.16 9.48 19.44
N GLN A 160 17.58 8.97 20.53
CA GLN A 160 18.33 8.38 21.65
C GLN A 160 17.73 7.05 22.08
N LYS A 161 18.61 6.10 22.42
CA LYS A 161 18.22 4.80 22.99
C LYS A 161 17.48 5.03 24.31
N GLY A 162 16.33 4.39 24.49
CA GLY A 162 15.47 4.62 25.66
C GLY A 162 14.88 6.03 25.75
N GLY A 163 15.11 6.90 24.76
CA GLY A 163 14.56 8.25 24.73
C GLY A 163 13.08 8.30 24.37
N SER A 164 12.52 9.50 24.45
CA SER A 164 11.17 9.84 24.01
C SER A 164 10.96 9.66 22.51
N ILE A 165 9.68 9.60 22.09
CA ILE A 165 9.28 9.68 20.68
C ILE A 165 8.82 11.09 20.36
N TYR A 166 9.10 11.53 19.13
CA TYR A 166 8.69 12.83 18.61
C TYR A 166 7.85 12.65 17.34
N GLY A 167 6.75 13.40 17.26
CA GLY A 167 5.87 13.46 16.10
C GLY A 167 4.52 14.06 16.49
N TRP A 168 3.89 14.82 15.59
CA TRP A 168 2.49 15.21 15.80
C TRP A 168 1.61 13.99 15.63
N ARG A 169 0.55 13.93 16.45
CA ARG A 169 -0.33 12.78 16.54
C ARG A 169 -1.63 13.04 15.80
N PHE A 170 -2.03 12.10 14.96
CA PHE A 170 -3.40 12.00 14.45
C PHE A 170 -4.26 11.19 15.43
N PRO A 171 -5.59 11.43 15.52
CA PRO A 171 -6.48 10.59 16.31
C PRO A 171 -6.32 9.09 16.02
N ASP A 172 -6.54 8.26 17.03
CA ASP A 172 -6.36 6.82 16.89
C ASP A 172 -7.36 6.23 15.88
N VAL A 173 -6.90 5.29 15.07
CA VAL A 173 -7.72 4.62 14.06
C VAL A 173 -7.81 3.13 14.36
N ASP A 174 -8.92 2.51 14.00
CA ASP A 174 -9.11 1.06 14.08
C ASP A 174 -8.50 0.38 12.84
N ILE A 175 -7.62 -0.60 13.03
CA ILE A 175 -7.03 -1.39 11.94
C ILE A 175 -8.07 -2.16 11.12
N TYR A 176 -9.28 -2.40 11.65
CA TYR A 176 -10.40 -3.00 10.92
C TYR A 176 -11.31 -1.94 10.26
N GLY A 177 -11.09 -0.65 10.52
CA GLY A 177 -11.88 0.46 10.00
C GLY A 177 -11.59 0.78 8.53
N ASP A 178 -12.07 1.93 8.06
CA ASP A 178 -11.84 2.37 6.68
C ASP A 178 -10.39 2.81 6.42
N GLY A 179 -9.66 3.20 7.47
CA GLY A 179 -8.30 3.70 7.38
C GLY A 179 -8.16 4.98 6.57
N ILE A 180 -9.20 5.81 6.43
CA ILE A 180 -9.09 7.02 5.61
C ILE A 180 -8.09 8.00 6.22
N GLY A 181 -8.32 8.38 7.47
CA GLY A 181 -7.54 9.39 8.16
C GLY A 181 -6.19 8.89 8.69
N GLY A 182 -5.19 9.77 8.70
CA GLY A 182 -3.91 9.49 9.31
C GLY A 182 -2.97 10.68 9.38
N ALA A 183 -1.74 10.37 9.77
CA ALA A 183 -0.73 11.39 10.01
C ALA A 183 0.07 11.75 8.74
N HIS A 184 -0.37 11.41 7.52
CA HIS A 184 0.14 12.12 6.33
C HIS A 184 -0.44 13.53 6.33
N PHE A 185 0.12 14.46 7.09
CA PHE A 185 -0.55 15.74 7.39
C PHE A 185 -0.70 16.66 6.19
N GLY A 186 0.01 16.40 5.08
CA GLY A 186 -0.29 16.99 3.79
C GLY A 186 -1.77 16.79 3.46
N SER A 187 -2.21 15.53 3.35
CA SER A 187 -3.57 15.16 2.91
C SER A 187 -4.53 14.72 4.01
N GLY A 188 -4.01 14.52 5.22
CA GLY A 188 -4.68 13.86 6.33
C GLY A 188 -4.94 12.37 6.10
N LEU A 189 -4.27 11.73 5.13
CA LEU A 189 -4.49 10.32 4.79
C LEU A 189 -3.69 9.37 5.67
N SER A 190 -4.02 8.08 5.60
CA SER A 190 -3.37 7.01 6.35
C SER A 190 -1.84 7.00 6.23
N SER A 191 -1.15 6.87 7.36
CA SER A 191 0.27 6.58 7.41
C SER A 191 0.58 5.16 6.91
N ILE A 192 -0.29 4.16 7.14
CA ILE A 192 0.00 2.77 6.74
C ILE A 192 -0.76 2.30 5.49
N GLY A 193 -1.94 2.89 5.21
CA GLY A 193 -2.71 2.58 4.02
C GLY A 193 -1.97 3.01 2.76
N GLY A 194 -1.86 2.10 1.79
CA GLY A 194 -1.30 2.36 0.47
C GLY A 194 0.22 2.48 0.36
N SER A 195 0.94 2.26 1.45
CA SER A 195 2.40 2.16 1.44
C SER A 195 2.83 0.82 0.84
N ILE A 196 3.79 0.84 -0.10
CA ILE A 196 4.38 -0.40 -0.61
C ILE A 196 5.16 -1.08 0.51
N ARG A 197 4.80 -2.33 0.81
CA ARG A 197 5.39 -3.12 1.91
C ARG A 197 6.69 -3.79 1.50
N LYS A 198 7.50 -4.17 2.49
CA LYS A 198 8.61 -5.11 2.26
C LYS A 198 8.09 -6.41 1.63
N GLY A 199 8.84 -6.98 0.69
CA GLY A 199 8.46 -8.14 -0.09
C GLY A 199 7.53 -7.85 -1.29
N GLU A 200 6.85 -6.70 -1.32
CA GLU A 200 5.86 -6.42 -2.37
C GLU A 200 6.46 -6.07 -3.72
N LEU A 201 7.71 -5.61 -3.80
CA LEU A 201 8.36 -5.37 -5.10
C LEU A 201 9.20 -6.55 -5.58
N THR A 202 9.63 -7.41 -4.67
CA THR A 202 10.66 -8.42 -4.89
C THR A 202 10.10 -9.85 -4.95
N SER A 203 8.98 -10.12 -4.28
CA SER A 203 8.34 -11.43 -4.32
C SER A 203 7.53 -11.67 -5.60
N ASN A 204 7.07 -12.90 -5.81
CA ASN A 204 6.18 -13.26 -6.91
C ASN A 204 4.69 -12.93 -6.64
N GLN A 205 4.33 -12.46 -5.43
CA GLN A 205 2.95 -12.14 -5.08
C GLN A 205 2.57 -10.74 -5.58
N PRO A 206 1.40 -10.51 -6.20
CA PRO A 206 1.01 -9.18 -6.66
C PRO A 206 0.82 -8.19 -5.49
N ILE A 207 0.93 -6.90 -5.81
CA ILE A 207 0.49 -5.82 -4.90
C ILE A 207 -1.03 -5.71 -5.02
N ARG A 208 -1.74 -5.73 -3.90
CA ARG A 208 -3.21 -5.92 -3.86
C ARG A 208 -3.95 -4.77 -3.19
N HIS A 209 -3.40 -3.57 -3.26
CA HIS A 209 -3.99 -2.38 -2.65
C HIS A 209 -3.66 -1.14 -3.50
N ALA A 210 -4.44 -0.07 -3.31
CA ALA A 210 -4.14 1.24 -3.89
C ALA A 210 -2.86 1.79 -3.28
N LEU A 211 -2.05 2.50 -4.07
CA LEU A 211 -0.77 3.03 -3.62
C LEU A 211 -0.89 4.48 -3.12
N LYS A 212 0.16 4.98 -2.49
CA LYS A 212 0.36 6.41 -2.24
C LYS A 212 1.42 6.97 -3.16
N VAL A 213 1.16 8.15 -3.70
CA VAL A 213 2.12 8.91 -4.51
C VAL A 213 2.27 10.34 -4.00
N VAL A 214 3.46 10.89 -4.19
CA VAL A 214 3.80 12.28 -3.91
C VAL A 214 4.30 12.90 -5.21
N ILE A 215 3.80 14.08 -5.56
CA ILE A 215 4.14 14.79 -6.80
C ILE A 215 4.38 16.27 -6.52
N TRP A 216 5.05 16.97 -7.43
CA TRP A 216 5.34 18.39 -7.25
C TRP A 216 4.10 19.28 -7.28
N GLY A 217 3.73 19.82 -6.13
CA GLY A 217 2.59 20.72 -5.92
C GLY A 217 2.62 21.93 -6.82
N LYS A 218 3.77 22.59 -6.95
CA LYS A 218 3.94 23.75 -7.84
C LYS A 218 3.58 23.45 -9.29
N LYS A 219 3.88 22.25 -9.77
CA LYS A 219 3.65 21.89 -11.16
C LYS A 219 2.27 21.30 -11.40
N TYR A 220 1.76 20.50 -10.47
CA TYR A 220 0.63 19.61 -10.73
C TYR A 220 -0.58 19.87 -9.83
N LEU A 221 -0.39 20.20 -8.55
CA LEU A 221 -1.52 20.34 -7.63
C LEU A 221 -2.16 21.71 -7.78
N TYR A 222 -3.49 21.70 -7.86
CA TYR A 222 -4.29 22.91 -8.00
C TYR A 222 -4.70 23.47 -6.64
N TYR A 223 -4.81 24.79 -6.56
CA TYR A 223 -5.44 25.48 -5.44
C TYR A 223 -6.20 26.71 -5.93
N SER A 224 -7.35 26.98 -5.32
CA SER A 224 -8.01 28.28 -5.32
C SER A 224 -8.80 28.47 -4.03
N ALA A 225 -9.27 29.69 -3.75
CA ALA A 225 -10.10 29.95 -2.57
C ALA A 225 -11.38 29.08 -2.54
N SER A 226 -11.93 28.74 -3.70
CA SER A 226 -13.12 27.87 -3.84
C SER A 226 -12.79 26.38 -3.97
N ASN A 227 -11.53 26.01 -4.16
CA ASN A 227 -11.04 24.64 -4.20
C ASN A 227 -9.72 24.56 -3.43
N PRO A 228 -9.78 24.25 -2.11
CA PRO A 228 -8.66 24.42 -1.19
C PRO A 228 -7.52 23.40 -1.37
N GLY A 229 -7.45 22.71 -2.52
CA GLY A 229 -6.33 21.84 -2.87
C GLY A 229 -6.45 20.41 -2.38
N TYR A 230 -7.67 19.96 -2.05
CA TYR A 230 -7.95 18.58 -1.70
C TYR A 230 -9.34 18.12 -2.12
N ARG A 231 -9.51 16.80 -2.20
CA ARG A 231 -10.79 16.12 -2.41
C ARG A 231 -10.78 14.79 -1.68
N TRP A 232 -11.97 14.23 -1.43
CA TRP A 232 -12.11 12.90 -0.84
C TRP A 232 -11.21 11.87 -1.55
N PRO A 233 -10.48 11.00 -0.82
CA PRO A 233 -10.56 10.78 0.63
C PRO A 233 -9.75 11.75 1.50
N ALA A 234 -8.92 12.62 0.92
CA ALA A 234 -8.19 13.62 1.70
C ALA A 234 -9.16 14.62 2.34
N ASP A 235 -8.81 15.10 3.53
CA ASP A 235 -9.62 16.05 4.31
C ASP A 235 -8.98 17.44 4.41
N ARG A 236 -7.74 17.58 3.92
CA ARG A 236 -6.96 18.81 3.88
C ARG A 236 -5.94 18.77 2.75
N ALA A 237 -5.31 19.92 2.54
CA ALA A 237 -4.12 20.09 1.73
C ALA A 237 -2.95 20.55 2.60
N ASP A 238 -1.74 20.54 2.04
CA ASP A 238 -0.58 21.16 2.68
C ASP A 238 -0.89 22.55 3.24
N GLY A 239 -0.35 22.86 4.41
CA GLY A 239 -0.60 24.14 5.08
C GLY A 239 -0.19 25.38 4.26
N ASN A 240 0.67 25.19 3.24
CA ASN A 240 1.13 26.24 2.33
C ASN A 240 0.59 26.09 0.90
N ALA A 241 -0.44 25.26 0.68
CA ALA A 241 -1.08 25.02 -0.62
C ALA A 241 -1.37 26.32 -1.38
N ALA A 242 -1.93 27.33 -0.71
CA ALA A 242 -2.28 28.62 -1.31
C ALA A 242 -1.11 29.37 -1.98
N LYS A 243 0.13 29.12 -1.54
CA LYS A 243 1.34 29.77 -2.08
C LYS A 243 2.22 28.85 -2.91
N GLN A 244 1.94 27.54 -2.93
CA GLN A 244 2.81 26.56 -3.56
C GLN A 244 2.13 25.71 -4.62
N TYR A 245 0.80 25.58 -4.60
CA TYR A 245 0.06 24.81 -5.60
C TYR A 245 -0.31 25.69 -6.78
N HIS A 246 0.43 25.56 -7.88
CA HIS A 246 0.23 26.35 -9.10
C HIS A 246 -0.20 25.51 -10.31
N GLY A 247 -0.53 24.22 -10.08
CA GLY A 247 -1.14 23.36 -11.07
C GLY A 247 -2.41 23.96 -11.64
N LYS A 248 -2.75 23.59 -12.88
CA LYS A 248 -3.87 24.18 -13.63
C LYS A 248 -5.12 23.31 -13.70
N ASN A 249 -5.01 22.02 -13.35
CA ASN A 249 -6.12 21.09 -13.40
C ASN A 249 -6.86 21.07 -12.06
N PRO A 250 -8.09 21.63 -11.95
CA PRO A 250 -8.82 21.68 -10.68
C PRO A 250 -9.20 20.30 -10.12
N SER A 251 -9.14 19.25 -10.93
CA SER A 251 -9.38 17.88 -10.49
C SER A 251 -8.13 17.18 -9.93
N LEU A 252 -6.93 17.75 -10.12
CA LEU A 252 -5.67 17.22 -9.60
C LEU A 252 -5.25 17.98 -8.35
N VAL A 253 -5.63 17.41 -7.22
CA VAL A 253 -5.43 17.93 -5.88
C VAL A 253 -5.02 16.79 -4.94
N GLN A 254 -4.71 17.06 -3.68
CA GLN A 254 -4.49 15.96 -2.74
C GLN A 254 -5.77 15.09 -2.57
N GLY A 255 -5.57 13.79 -2.35
CA GLY A 255 -6.64 12.79 -2.33
C GLY A 255 -7.16 12.41 -3.72
N THR A 256 -6.58 12.92 -4.81
CA THR A 256 -6.96 12.47 -6.16
C THR A 256 -6.55 11.01 -6.37
N LEU A 257 -7.52 10.15 -6.72
CA LEU A 257 -7.24 8.80 -7.21
C LEU A 257 -6.73 8.87 -8.65
N LEU A 258 -5.49 8.46 -8.84
CA LEU A 258 -4.82 8.28 -10.11
C LEU A 258 -4.80 6.79 -10.47
N ALA A 259 -5.09 6.44 -11.72
CA ALA A 259 -5.00 5.05 -12.17
C ALA A 259 -4.59 4.99 -13.64
N ILE A 260 -3.97 3.87 -14.03
CA ILE A 260 -3.65 3.60 -15.43
C ILE A 260 -4.94 3.11 -16.12
N PRO A 261 -5.41 3.77 -17.19
CA PRO A 261 -6.59 3.34 -17.93
C PRO A 261 -6.48 1.91 -18.48
N PRO A 262 -7.59 1.17 -18.60
CA PRO A 262 -7.58 -0.25 -18.97
C PRO A 262 -7.12 -0.54 -20.40
N ASN A 263 -7.14 0.47 -21.28
CA ASN A 263 -6.65 0.37 -22.66
C ASN A 263 -5.12 0.54 -22.77
N VAL A 264 -4.45 0.99 -21.71
CA VAL A 264 -2.99 1.00 -21.64
C VAL A 264 -2.52 -0.41 -21.28
N THR A 265 -1.49 -0.89 -21.97
CA THR A 265 -0.87 -2.20 -21.70
C THR A 265 0.60 -2.05 -21.32
N GLU A 266 1.18 -3.05 -20.66
CA GLU A 266 2.63 -3.07 -20.37
C GLU A 266 3.47 -2.90 -21.65
N LYS A 267 3.00 -3.47 -22.77
CA LYS A 267 3.65 -3.33 -24.08
C LYS A 267 3.59 -1.90 -24.59
N ASN A 268 2.46 -1.19 -24.41
CA ASN A 268 2.31 0.21 -24.82
C ASN A 268 3.36 1.10 -24.13
N LEU A 269 3.68 0.80 -22.86
CA LEU A 269 4.66 1.56 -22.08
C LEU A 269 6.10 1.07 -22.27
N ASN A 270 6.31 -0.11 -22.86
CA ASN A 270 7.62 -0.73 -23.02
C ASN A 270 8.38 -0.82 -21.67
N LEU A 271 7.72 -1.32 -20.63
CA LEU A 271 8.30 -1.50 -19.30
C LEU A 271 9.33 -2.64 -19.30
N GLN A 272 10.51 -2.38 -18.78
CA GLN A 272 11.64 -3.31 -18.79
C GLN A 272 11.77 -4.06 -17.47
N THR A 273 11.66 -3.34 -16.35
CA THR A 273 11.95 -3.86 -15.01
C THR A 273 10.79 -4.69 -14.44
N PRO A 274 11.08 -5.81 -13.74
CA PRO A 274 10.05 -6.62 -13.08
C PRO A 274 9.20 -5.81 -12.10
N ALA A 275 9.84 -4.93 -11.33
CA ALA A 275 9.15 -4.10 -10.36
C ALA A 275 8.17 -3.11 -11.02
N ALA A 276 8.54 -2.48 -12.14
CA ALA A 276 7.63 -1.58 -12.83
C ALA A 276 6.42 -2.30 -13.44
N LYS A 277 6.60 -3.53 -13.95
CA LYS A 277 5.47 -4.36 -14.43
C LYS A 277 4.51 -4.70 -13.29
N LYS A 278 5.05 -4.93 -12.09
CA LYS A 278 4.24 -5.18 -10.89
C LYS A 278 3.47 -3.93 -10.44
N LEU A 279 4.13 -2.78 -10.42
CA LEU A 279 3.49 -1.49 -10.15
C LEU A 279 2.44 -1.13 -11.19
N PHE A 280 2.69 -1.39 -12.47
CA PHE A 280 1.72 -1.20 -13.55
C PHE A 280 0.40 -1.92 -13.26
N ARG A 281 0.46 -3.18 -12.84
CA ARG A 281 -0.74 -3.96 -12.49
C ARG A 281 -1.45 -3.36 -11.28
N ALA A 282 -0.71 -3.02 -10.22
CA ALA A 282 -1.29 -2.36 -9.04
C ALA A 282 -2.00 -1.05 -9.39
N LEU A 283 -1.37 -0.21 -10.23
CA LEU A 283 -1.91 1.09 -10.66
C LEU A 283 -3.11 0.97 -11.61
N GLN A 284 -3.24 -0.15 -12.33
CA GLN A 284 -4.42 -0.42 -13.15
C GLN A 284 -5.56 -1.04 -12.32
N ASP A 285 -5.24 -1.92 -11.38
CA ASP A 285 -6.23 -2.66 -10.60
C ASP A 285 -6.77 -1.87 -9.41
N TYR A 286 -5.95 -1.03 -8.77
CA TYR A 286 -6.31 -0.27 -7.57
C TYR A 286 -6.02 1.23 -7.67
N GLY A 287 -5.03 1.63 -8.47
CA GLY A 287 -4.61 3.03 -8.60
C GLY A 287 -3.72 3.51 -7.45
N ALA A 288 -3.58 4.82 -7.32
CA ALA A 288 -2.80 5.49 -6.30
C ALA A 288 -3.43 6.83 -5.88
N TYR A 289 -3.40 7.16 -4.59
CA TYR A 289 -3.83 8.46 -4.08
C TYR A 289 -2.65 9.41 -3.95
N VAL A 290 -2.85 10.66 -4.39
CA VAL A 290 -1.92 11.75 -4.10
C VAL A 290 -2.03 12.11 -2.62
N VAL A 291 -0.94 11.95 -1.86
CA VAL A 291 -0.96 12.16 -0.40
C VAL A 291 -0.17 13.36 0.07
N ASP A 292 0.74 13.89 -0.75
CA ASP A 292 1.60 15.01 -0.34
C ASP A 292 2.20 15.79 -1.52
N ASP A 293 2.83 16.93 -1.21
CA ASP A 293 3.67 17.72 -2.13
C ASP A 293 5.15 17.33 -2.02
N ALA A 294 5.76 17.00 -3.15
CA ALA A 294 7.20 16.73 -3.23
C ALA A 294 8.05 17.96 -2.89
N GLY A 295 7.58 19.18 -3.16
CA GLY A 295 8.30 20.44 -3.01
C GLY A 295 9.29 20.75 -4.14
N TRP A 296 9.63 19.79 -5.00
CA TRP A 296 10.57 19.93 -6.12
C TRP A 296 10.25 18.92 -7.24
N ASP A 297 11.01 18.94 -8.34
CA ASP A 297 10.74 18.13 -9.54
C ASP A 297 11.08 16.64 -9.34
N ALA A 298 10.22 15.96 -8.58
CA ALA A 298 10.33 14.55 -8.21
C ALA A 298 8.95 13.88 -8.15
N HIS A 299 8.96 12.56 -8.36
CA HIS A 299 7.81 11.67 -8.15
C HIS A 299 8.18 10.61 -7.13
N TYR A 300 7.28 10.33 -6.18
CA TYR A 300 7.51 9.31 -5.16
C TYR A 300 6.39 8.30 -5.11
N PHE A 301 6.75 7.07 -4.77
CA PHE A 301 5.85 6.15 -4.09
C PHE A 301 6.14 6.19 -2.59
N ALA A 302 5.10 6.08 -1.77
CA ALA A 302 5.29 5.84 -0.35
C ALA A 302 5.63 4.36 -0.10
N VAL A 303 6.64 4.10 0.72
CA VAL A 303 7.16 2.76 0.96
C VAL A 303 7.48 2.54 2.43
N GLU A 304 7.31 1.31 2.90
CA GLU A 304 7.80 0.88 4.20
C GLU A 304 9.34 1.03 4.29
N LYS A 305 9.83 1.53 5.44
CA LYS A 305 11.26 1.60 5.74
C LYS A 305 11.92 0.23 5.53
N GLY A 306 12.90 0.21 4.64
CA GLY A 306 13.66 -0.99 4.28
C GLY A 306 13.25 -1.61 2.95
N ALA A 307 12.09 -1.28 2.39
CA ALA A 307 11.65 -1.79 1.08
C ALA A 307 12.62 -1.39 -0.06
N THR A 308 13.17 -0.18 -0.03
CA THR A 308 14.17 0.25 -1.04
C THR A 308 15.51 -0.48 -0.91
N GLN A 309 15.92 -0.83 0.32
CA GLN A 309 17.13 -1.64 0.54
C GLN A 309 16.92 -3.07 0.04
N GLU A 310 15.77 -3.65 0.36
CA GLU A 310 15.37 -4.97 -0.14
C GLU A 310 15.35 -4.98 -1.67
N PHE A 311 14.74 -3.97 -2.29
CA PHE A 311 14.73 -3.78 -3.74
C PHE A 311 16.14 -3.79 -4.33
N ARG A 312 17.06 -2.98 -3.78
CA ARG A 312 18.45 -2.92 -4.24
C ARG A 312 19.14 -4.28 -4.11
N ASN A 313 18.95 -4.94 -2.97
CA ASN A 313 19.55 -6.25 -2.71
C ASN A 313 19.03 -7.32 -3.70
N THR A 314 17.77 -7.25 -4.10
CA THR A 314 17.16 -8.20 -5.04
C THR A 314 17.55 -7.92 -6.49
N PHE A 315 17.54 -6.67 -6.93
CA PHE A 315 17.67 -6.32 -8.35
C PHE A 315 19.04 -5.78 -8.76
N GLY A 316 19.88 -5.38 -7.82
CA GLY A 316 21.22 -4.85 -8.09
C GLY A 316 21.25 -3.40 -8.60
N TYR A 317 20.12 -2.70 -8.64
CA TYR A 317 20.00 -1.29 -8.97
C TYR A 317 19.07 -0.56 -7.99
N ASP A 318 19.16 0.77 -7.95
CA ASP A 318 18.44 1.59 -6.98
C ASP A 318 16.96 1.80 -7.33
N PHE A 319 16.13 1.87 -6.29
CA PHE A 319 14.73 2.30 -6.40
C PHE A 319 14.64 3.81 -6.70
N GLU A 320 15.63 4.57 -6.22
CA GLU A 320 15.63 6.03 -6.23
C GLU A 320 16.79 6.56 -7.08
N GLY A 321 16.58 7.71 -7.73
CA GLY A 321 17.61 8.32 -8.55
C GLY A 321 17.06 9.20 -9.66
N SER A 322 17.96 9.87 -10.35
CA SER A 322 17.69 10.68 -11.55
C SER A 322 17.93 9.93 -12.86
N SER A 323 18.34 8.66 -12.77
CA SER A 323 18.64 7.79 -13.92
C SER A 323 18.67 6.33 -13.47
N GLY A 324 18.87 5.41 -14.42
CA GLY A 324 19.02 3.97 -14.16
C GLY A 324 17.84 3.14 -14.67
N PRO A 325 17.95 1.79 -14.59
CA PRO A 325 16.99 0.88 -15.19
C PRO A 325 15.55 1.10 -14.71
N PHE A 326 15.38 1.39 -13.41
CA PHE A 326 14.07 1.59 -12.83
C PHE A 326 13.50 2.99 -13.06
N TYR A 327 14.35 4.03 -13.05
CA TYR A 327 13.92 5.43 -13.21
C TYR A 327 13.09 5.65 -14.47
N GLU A 328 13.52 5.12 -15.63
CA GLU A 328 12.77 5.32 -16.87
C GLU A 328 11.39 4.65 -16.84
N ASP A 329 11.28 3.47 -16.24
CA ASP A 329 9.99 2.81 -16.07
C ASP A 329 9.11 3.50 -15.03
N PHE A 330 9.70 3.97 -13.93
CA PHE A 330 9.02 4.78 -12.93
C PHE A 330 8.36 6.00 -13.57
N MET A 331 9.08 6.71 -14.44
CA MET A 331 8.55 7.89 -15.13
C MET A 331 7.42 7.54 -16.10
N LYS A 332 7.57 6.45 -16.88
CA LYS A 332 6.51 5.96 -17.78
C LYS A 332 5.23 5.62 -17.02
N LEU A 333 5.33 5.04 -15.81
CA LEU A 333 4.17 4.76 -14.97
C LEU A 333 3.43 6.05 -14.59
N PHE A 334 4.15 7.07 -14.10
CA PHE A 334 3.54 8.36 -13.73
C PHE A 334 2.92 9.07 -14.93
N GLN A 335 3.57 9.03 -16.10
CA GLN A 335 3.03 9.62 -17.33
C GLN A 335 1.76 8.90 -17.83
N ALA A 336 1.58 7.63 -17.50
CA ALA A 336 0.40 6.85 -17.86
C ALA A 336 -0.80 7.07 -16.91
N LEU A 337 -0.60 7.75 -15.78
CA LEU A 337 -1.67 7.98 -14.81
C LEU A 337 -2.71 8.97 -15.35
N SER A 338 -3.98 8.61 -15.15
CA SER A 338 -5.15 9.45 -15.38
C SER A 338 -5.94 9.61 -14.09
N ILE A 339 -6.68 10.71 -13.96
CA ILE A 339 -7.53 10.96 -12.80
C ILE A 339 -8.81 10.15 -12.94
N VAL A 340 -9.17 9.41 -11.89
CA VAL A 340 -10.49 8.77 -11.77
C VAL A 340 -11.47 9.82 -11.24
N ASP A 341 -12.10 10.56 -12.15
CA ASP A 341 -12.85 11.77 -11.81
C ASP A 341 -14.08 11.50 -10.94
N ASN A 342 -14.70 10.33 -11.10
CA ASN A 342 -15.85 9.89 -10.30
C ASN A 342 -15.48 9.12 -9.01
N ASN A 343 -14.23 9.19 -8.54
CA ASN A 343 -13.83 8.73 -7.21
C ASN A 343 -14.55 9.55 -6.13
N ARG A 344 -15.45 8.90 -5.37
CA ARG A 344 -16.29 9.50 -4.30
C ARG A 344 -16.57 8.44 -3.22
N PRO A 345 -17.08 8.81 -2.02
CA PRO A 345 -17.37 7.84 -0.95
C PRO A 345 -18.25 6.64 -1.36
N LYS A 346 -19.20 6.86 -2.29
CA LYS A 346 -20.12 5.81 -2.80
C LYS A 346 -19.65 5.16 -4.11
N SER A 347 -18.52 5.60 -4.67
CA SER A 347 -17.94 5.13 -5.92
C SER A 347 -16.42 5.19 -5.84
N ILE A 348 -15.87 4.54 -4.82
CA ILE A 348 -14.46 4.61 -4.43
C ILE A 348 -13.56 4.28 -5.64
N GLY A 349 -13.71 3.11 -6.25
CA GLY A 349 -12.98 2.76 -7.49
C GLY A 349 -13.62 3.29 -8.78
N GLY A 350 -14.58 4.21 -8.73
CA GLY A 350 -15.36 4.66 -9.89
C GLY A 350 -16.61 3.83 -10.20
N GLY A 351 -16.88 2.76 -9.44
CA GLY A 351 -18.10 1.95 -9.51
C GLY A 351 -18.19 0.98 -10.68
N GLY A 352 -19.28 0.22 -10.77
CA GLY A 352 -19.45 -0.85 -11.75
C GLY A 352 -18.83 -2.17 -11.29
N THR A 353 -18.37 -2.99 -12.24
CA THR A 353 -17.73 -4.28 -11.96
C THR A 353 -16.28 -4.05 -11.58
N LEU A 354 -15.85 -4.56 -10.43
CA LEU A 354 -14.47 -4.45 -9.96
C LEU A 354 -13.51 -5.20 -10.88
N ARG A 355 -12.34 -4.60 -11.16
CA ARG A 355 -11.30 -5.21 -12.01
C ARG A 355 -10.71 -6.49 -11.41
N VAL A 356 -10.61 -6.53 -10.09
CA VAL A 356 -10.18 -7.68 -9.31
C VAL A 356 -11.12 -7.89 -8.13
N ALA A 357 -11.06 -9.04 -7.48
CA ALA A 357 -11.87 -9.32 -6.29
C ALA A 357 -11.51 -8.38 -5.13
N LEU A 358 -12.47 -8.16 -4.23
CA LEU A 358 -12.21 -7.46 -2.96
C LEU A 358 -11.16 -8.20 -2.14
N ALA A 359 -10.47 -7.45 -1.29
CA ALA A 359 -9.56 -8.01 -0.30
C ALA A 359 -10.27 -9.10 0.53
N PRO A 360 -9.61 -10.24 0.82
CA PRO A 360 -10.14 -11.25 1.72
C PRO A 360 -10.39 -10.66 3.13
N PRO A 361 -11.20 -11.32 3.96
CA PRO A 361 -11.34 -10.93 5.36
C PRO A 361 -10.00 -10.98 6.09
N ILE A 362 -9.85 -10.12 7.11
CA ILE A 362 -8.73 -10.21 8.03
C ILE A 362 -8.88 -11.48 8.87
N GLY A 363 -7.79 -12.25 9.00
CA GLY A 363 -7.80 -13.54 9.69
C GLY A 363 -7.02 -13.60 11.01
N ASN A 364 -6.43 -12.49 11.45
CA ASN A 364 -5.60 -12.45 12.65
C ASN A 364 -5.78 -11.19 13.48
#